data_AF-A0A7R8NWF7-F1
#
_entry.id   AF-A0A7R8NWF7-F1
#
_cell.length_a   1.000
_cell.length_b   1.000
_cell.length_c   1.000
_cell.angle_alpha   90.00
_cell.angle_beta   90.00
_cell.angle_gamma   90.00
#
_symmetry.space_group_name_H-M   'P 1'
#
loop_
_entity.id
_entity.type
_entity.pdbx_description
1 polymer ?
#
loop_
_entity_poly.entity_id
_entity_poly.type
_entity_poly.pdbx_seq_one_letter_code
_entity_poly.pdbx_strand_id
1 'polypeptide(L)'
;MIEGPALGRPLVDRITGSALANLKELRPGSSGSSEVRILFVFDPARNAVILVGGDKSGSWSGWYRTAIKAAEDAYEAYRDAKK
;
A
#
# COMPACT_ATOMS: atom_id res chain seq x y z
N MET A 1 -5.31 9.89 28.58
CA MET A 1 -3.98 9.98 27.97
C MET A 1 -3.45 8.57 27.88
N ILE A 2 -3.58 7.89 26.75
CA ILE A 2 -2.95 6.58 26.57
C ILE A 2 -2.16 6.66 25.27
N GLU A 3 -0.89 7.01 25.45
CA GLU A 3 0.17 6.88 24.46
C GLU A 3 0.31 5.40 24.10
N GLY A 4 0.54 5.11 22.82
CA GLY A 4 0.83 3.76 22.38
C GLY A 4 1.93 3.72 21.32
N PRO A 5 3.20 3.61 21.72
CA PRO A 5 4.26 2.94 20.98
C PRO A 5 4.49 1.50 21.48
N ALA A 6 3.49 0.89 22.14
CA ALA A 6 3.64 -0.39 22.86
C ALA A 6 2.79 -1.56 22.30
N LEU A 7 2.16 -1.43 21.14
CA LEU A 7 1.77 -2.62 20.36
C LEU A 7 3.03 -3.06 19.61
N GLY A 8 3.58 -4.22 19.99
CA GLY A 8 4.78 -4.80 19.38
C GLY A 8 4.79 -4.61 17.87
N ARG A 9 5.96 -4.20 17.33
CA ARG A 9 6.18 -3.76 15.94
C ARG A 9 5.09 -4.31 15.02
N PRO A 10 4.21 -3.45 14.45
CA PRO A 10 3.18 -3.94 13.58
C PRO A 10 3.86 -4.80 12.52
N LEU A 11 3.35 -6.02 12.35
CA LEU A 11 3.67 -6.97 11.28
C LEU A 11 3.22 -6.41 9.91
N VAL A 12 3.42 -5.11 9.70
CA VAL A 12 3.40 -4.47 8.40
C VAL A 12 4.75 -4.82 7.82
N ASP A 13 4.80 -5.96 7.13
CA ASP A 13 5.91 -6.24 6.24
C ASP A 13 6.02 -5.05 5.28
N ARG A 14 7.15 -4.37 5.35
CA ARG A 14 7.56 -3.38 4.36
C ARG A 14 7.47 -4.06 3.00
N ILE A 15 6.82 -3.44 2.02
CA ILE A 15 6.92 -3.94 0.65
C ILE A 15 8.38 -3.78 0.19
N THR A 16 9.09 -4.90 0.14
CA THR A 16 10.49 -4.95 -0.30
C THR A 16 10.59 -4.40 -1.71
N GLY A 17 11.40 -3.36 -1.89
CA GLY A 17 11.57 -2.67 -3.17
C GLY A 17 10.87 -1.33 -3.29
N SER A 18 10.06 -0.91 -2.30
CA SER A 18 9.52 0.46 -2.27
C SER A 18 10.38 1.43 -1.45
N ALA A 19 10.49 2.66 -1.97
CA ALA A 19 11.02 3.83 -1.29
C ALA A 19 10.07 4.36 -0.19
N LEU A 20 8.78 4.02 -0.26
CA LEU A 20 7.78 4.42 0.73
C LEU A 20 7.78 3.49 1.94
N ALA A 21 8.30 3.99 3.07
CA ALA A 21 8.39 3.23 4.31
C ALA A 21 7.03 2.83 4.91
N ASN A 22 5.95 3.55 4.55
CA ASN A 22 4.59 3.34 5.05
C ASN A 22 3.63 2.74 4.02
N LEU A 23 4.13 2.24 2.87
CA LEU A 23 3.31 1.58 1.86
C LEU A 23 2.81 0.22 2.38
N LYS A 24 1.50 0.02 2.30
CA LYS A 24 0.78 -1.15 2.79
C LYS A 24 -0.03 -1.78 1.68
N GLU A 25 -0.38 -3.06 1.87
CA GLU A 25 -1.16 -3.84 0.92
C GLU A 25 -2.42 -4.40 1.60
N LEU A 26 -3.59 -4.21 0.98
CA LEU A 26 -4.82 -4.95 1.31
C LEU A 26 -5.01 -6.09 0.32
N ARG A 27 -5.46 -7.23 0.85
CA ARG A 27 -5.83 -8.42 0.10
C ARG A 27 -7.29 -8.75 0.43
N PRO A 28 -8.27 -8.20 -0.29
CA PRO A 28 -9.66 -8.60 -0.12
C PRO A 28 -9.79 -10.12 -0.31
N GLY A 29 -10.66 -10.76 0.46
CA GLY A 29 -10.90 -12.20 0.37
C GLY A 29 -11.23 -12.59 -1.07
N SER A 30 -10.40 -13.45 -1.66
CA SER A 30 -10.61 -13.96 -3.01
C SER A 30 -11.74 -14.97 -2.99
N SER A 31 -12.88 -14.66 -3.61
CA SER A 31 -14.03 -15.57 -3.71
C SER A 31 -14.03 -16.39 -5.01
N GLY A 32 -12.87 -16.61 -5.65
CA GLY A 32 -12.79 -17.30 -6.93
C GLY A 32 -11.47 -17.12 -7.68
N SER A 33 -11.52 -16.69 -8.94
CA SER A 33 -10.38 -16.54 -9.86
C SER A 33 -9.64 -15.20 -9.78
N SER A 34 -10.16 -14.25 -9.01
CA SER A 34 -9.60 -12.90 -8.87
C SER A 34 -8.83 -12.77 -7.55
N GLU A 35 -7.65 -12.18 -7.63
CA GLU A 35 -6.82 -11.93 -6.46
C GLU A 35 -6.61 -10.41 -6.36
N VAL A 36 -7.64 -9.68 -5.97
CA VAL A 36 -7.51 -8.22 -5.87
C VAL A 36 -6.40 -7.86 -4.87
N ARG A 37 -5.55 -6.91 -5.23
CA ARG A 37 -4.52 -6.30 -4.38
C ARG A 37 -4.63 -4.79 -4.45
N ILE A 38 -4.58 -4.17 -3.29
CA ILE A 38 -4.68 -2.71 -3.18
C ILE A 38 -3.46 -2.22 -2.42
N LEU A 39 -2.70 -1.31 -3.02
CA LEU A 39 -1.61 -0.60 -2.37
C LEU A 39 -2.10 0.74 -1.86
N PHE A 40 -1.80 1.05 -0.61
CA PHE A 40 -2.28 2.26 0.06
C PHE A 40 -1.28 2.75 1.11
N VAL A 41 -1.41 4.01 1.48
CA VAL A 41 -0.67 4.64 2.59
C VAL A 41 -1.65 5.33 3.54
N PHE A 42 -1.22 5.59 4.77
CA PHE A 42 -1.90 6.53 5.63
C PHE A 42 -1.21 7.88 5.55
N ASP A 43 -1.98 8.94 5.29
CA ASP A 43 -1.48 10.31 5.36
C ASP A 43 -1.30 10.77 6.83
N PRO A 44 -0.66 11.92 7.09
CA PRO A 44 -0.49 12.43 8.45
C PRO A 44 -1.80 12.67 9.21
N ALA A 45 -2.92 12.86 8.51
CA ALA A 45 -4.25 13.00 9.08
C ALA A 45 -4.94 11.66 9.34
N ARG A 46 -4.23 10.53 9.14
CA ARG A 46 -4.71 9.14 9.30
C ARG A 46 -5.81 8.74 8.32
N ASN A 47 -5.89 9.41 7.17
CA ASN A 47 -6.74 8.97 6.07
C ASN A 47 -6.03 7.90 5.25
N ALA A 48 -6.74 6.84 4.89
CA ALA A 48 -6.24 5.85 3.96
C ALA A 48 -6.28 6.44 2.53
N VAL A 49 -5.12 6.59 1.91
CA VAL A 49 -4.97 7.02 0.52
C VAL A 49 -4.72 5.77 -0.31
N ILE A 50 -5.70 5.39 -1.13
CA ILE A 50 -5.57 4.29 -2.07
C ILE A 50 -4.73 4.78 -3.25
N LEU A 51 -3.63 4.09 -3.53
CA LEU A 51 -2.67 4.47 -4.56
C LEU A 51 -2.82 3.61 -5.81
N VAL A 52 -2.97 2.30 -5.64
CA VAL A 52 -3.09 1.34 -6.75
C VAL A 52 -4.07 0.24 -6.38
N GLY A 53 -4.95 -0.14 -7.29
CA GLY A 53 -5.74 -1.37 -7.22
C GLY A 53 -5.48 -2.22 -8.45
N GLY A 54 -5.27 -3.53 -8.28
CA GLY A 54 -5.05 -4.45 -9.39
C GLY A 54 -5.64 -5.83 -9.11
N ASP A 55 -6.03 -6.54 -10.17
CA ASP A 55 -6.45 -7.94 -10.11
C ASP A 55 -5.25 -8.85 -10.43
N LYS A 56 -4.88 -9.72 -9.48
CA LYS A 56 -3.70 -10.57 -9.52
C LYS A 56 -4.04 -11.95 -10.12
N SER A 57 -4.72 -11.99 -11.26
CA SER A 57 -4.83 -13.23 -12.03
C SER A 57 -3.51 -13.52 -12.77
N GLY A 58 -2.61 -14.29 -12.15
CA GLY A 58 -1.57 -15.06 -12.87
C GLY A 58 -0.18 -14.46 -13.10
N SER A 59 0.18 -13.25 -12.63
CA SER A 59 1.54 -12.70 -12.80
C SER A 59 2.06 -12.00 -11.53
N TRP A 60 2.94 -12.69 -10.79
CA TRP A 60 3.31 -12.29 -9.43
C TRP A 60 4.47 -11.30 -9.35
N SER A 61 5.56 -11.52 -10.09
CA SER A 61 6.81 -10.75 -9.94
C SER A 61 6.82 -9.44 -10.73
N GLY A 62 6.24 -9.43 -11.93
CA GLY A 62 6.14 -8.24 -12.77
C GLY A 62 5.18 -7.20 -12.21
N TRP A 63 4.07 -7.68 -11.63
CA TRP A 63 3.04 -6.80 -11.08
C TRP A 63 3.56 -5.96 -9.92
N TYR A 64 4.28 -6.54 -8.96
CA TYR A 64 4.81 -5.76 -7.82
C TYR A 64 5.75 -4.64 -8.28
N ARG A 65 6.63 -4.89 -9.24
CA ARG A 65 7.55 -3.84 -9.76
C ARG A 65 6.76 -2.66 -10.33
N THR A 66 5.77 -2.93 -11.17
CA THR A 66 4.94 -1.89 -11.80
C THR A 66 4.03 -1.21 -10.79
N ALA A 67 3.39 -1.97 -9.91
CA ALA A 67 2.46 -1.46 -8.90
C ALA A 67 3.17 -0.61 -7.83
N ILE A 68 4.36 -0.99 -7.39
CA ILE A 68 5.17 -0.20 -6.46
C ILE A 68 5.53 1.14 -7.08
N LYS A 69 6.04 1.13 -8.33
CA LYS A 69 6.38 2.37 -9.02
C LYS A 69 5.16 3.27 -9.21
N ALA A 70 4.04 2.71 -9.64
CA ALA A 70 2.79 3.47 -9.79
C ALA A 70 2.30 4.04 -8.45
N ALA A 71 2.45 3.30 -7.35
CA ALA A 71 2.09 3.78 -6.02
C ALA A 71 3.00 4.92 -5.54
N GLU A 72 4.30 4.86 -5.82
CA GLU A 72 5.27 5.91 -5.54
C GLU A 72 4.92 7.20 -6.27
N ASP A 73 4.71 7.11 -7.59
CA ASP A 73 4.36 8.26 -8.44
C ASP A 73 3.00 8.86 -7.99
N ALA A 74 2.00 8.02 -7.68
CA ALA A 74 0.70 8.47 -7.20
C ALA A 74 0.77 9.17 -5.84
N TYR A 75 1.63 8.70 -4.93
CA TYR A 75 1.79 9.33 -3.63
C TYR A 75 2.54 10.67 -3.72
N GLU A 76 3.53 10.79 -4.59
CA GLU A 76 4.19 12.06 -4.88
C GLU A 76 3.19 13.10 -5.39
N ALA A 77 2.37 12.72 -6.38
CA ALA A 77 1.29 13.58 -6.88
C ALA A 77 0.27 13.97 -5.79
N TYR A 78 -0.13 13.03 -4.93
CA TYR A 78 -1.02 13.34 -3.79
C TYR A 78 -0.41 14.37 -2.84
N ARG A 79 0.89 14.25 -2.53
CA ARG A 79 1.59 15.18 -1.64
C ARG A 79 1.71 16.57 -2.23
N ASP A 80 2.00 16.68 -3.51
CA ASP A 80 2.12 17.97 -4.17
C ASP A 80 0.78 18.68 -4.34
N ALA A 81 -0.32 17.94 -4.57
CA ALA A 81 -1.67 18.50 -4.60
C ALA A 81 -2.18 18.94 -3.21
N LYS A 82 -1.54 18.49 -2.12
CA LYS A 82 -1.89 18.81 -0.73
C LYS A 82 -1.01 19.91 -0.10
N LYS A 83 0.03 20.37 -0.80
CA LYS A 83 0.76 21.60 -0.46
C LYS A 83 -0.12 22.81 -0.72
#